data_AF-A0A317MID2-F1
#
_entry.id   AF-A0A317MID2-F1
#
_cell.length_a   1.000
_cell.length_b   1.000
_cell.length_c   1.000
_cell.angle_alpha   90.00
_cell.angle_beta   90.00
_cell.angle_gamma   90.00
#
_symmetry.space_group_name_H-M   'P 1'
#
loop_
_entity.id
_entity.type
_entity.pdbx_description
1 polymer ?
#
loop_
_entity_poly.entity_id
_entity_poly.type
_entity_poly.pdbx_seq_one_letter_code
_entity_poly.pdbx_strand_id
1 'polypeptide(L)'
;MRSALNMSLCLLLCLITVTGQAQRKKTSRGKSKARTAKTVKTTRSVASSYTTQQQVQLRKSFYLLYMLERSAPIHNAVVKNTVFNQIARDRQTRLTTAYSQCGDATCISKALEWTPDEIHDAGEEFKRLVLSNNDVAELVERLKVVERYPVYTPDADTTFIRKAWEDVAAGINHICRVYLGGARPRYPRIDSISFSPASPAFVKLVKTAVQPLLVSNAGNAFYRQPLVASLKALEINGRDEATRYEPLYKGQNAAPFAKSKRTNWNAYRFSSIMVPGSGPGKAGMTMDSMGMFRCKLAAEQYNKKVAPFIIVSGGHVHPYKTPVCEAVEMKKYMVSKLGIPDSAVIIEPHARHTTTNIRNAVRLIYLFNIPATKPMLIVSDSFQSLAIEKMAARFMNEIGYLPYTGLERKGPTENIITPDLKAWQQDPEDPLDP
;
A
#
# COMPACT_ATOMS: atom_id res chain seq x y z
N MET A 1 7.49 36.65 28.58
CA MET A 1 6.93 36.38 29.92
C MET A 1 5.48 35.96 29.75
N ARG A 2 5.17 34.70 30.13
CA ARG A 2 3.85 34.09 30.48
C ARG A 2 2.74 34.15 29.41
N SER A 3 1.94 33.11 29.14
CA SER A 3 1.77 31.73 29.64
C SER A 3 0.72 31.10 28.69
N ALA A 4 0.98 29.99 28.02
CA ALA A 4 0.45 28.65 28.34
C ALA A 4 -1.00 28.62 28.88
N LEU A 5 -1.92 27.99 28.12
CA LEU A 5 -2.86 26.94 28.57
C LEU A 5 -3.76 26.50 27.40
N ASN A 6 -3.66 25.23 26.98
CA ASN A 6 -4.80 24.30 26.87
C ASN A 6 -4.34 22.98 26.25
N MET A 7 -4.06 22.04 27.14
CA MET A 7 -3.78 20.63 26.89
C MET A 7 -4.73 19.84 27.82
N SER A 8 -5.20 18.70 27.32
CA SER A 8 -5.99 17.65 28.01
C SER A 8 -7.52 17.74 27.96
N LEU A 9 -8.14 16.84 27.20
CA LEU A 9 -9.15 15.92 27.75
C LEU A 9 -9.33 14.69 26.85
N CYS A 10 -9.10 13.49 27.42
CA CYS A 10 -9.86 12.24 27.24
C CYS A 10 -8.97 11.00 27.45
N LEU A 11 -8.83 10.61 28.72
CA LEU A 11 -8.34 9.31 29.15
C LEU A 11 -9.04 8.99 30.50
N LEU A 12 -9.81 7.90 30.53
CA LEU A 12 -10.44 7.15 31.65
C LEU A 12 -11.77 6.58 31.08
N LEU A 13 -12.21 5.33 31.20
CA LEU A 13 -12.07 4.22 32.15
C LEU A 13 -12.31 2.90 31.34
N CYS A 14 -11.95 1.67 31.74
CA CYS A 14 -12.11 1.03 33.04
C CYS A 14 -11.24 -0.25 33.11
N LEU A 15 -10.45 -0.40 34.17
CA LEU A 15 -9.87 -1.65 34.65
C LEU A 15 -10.69 -2.08 35.87
N ILE A 16 -11.23 -3.30 35.87
CA ILE A 16 -11.75 -3.93 37.09
C ILE A 16 -11.04 -5.27 37.25
N THR A 17 -10.19 -5.34 38.27
CA THR A 17 -9.66 -6.57 38.85
C THR A 17 -10.66 -7.09 39.89
N VAL A 18 -10.98 -8.38 39.85
CA VAL A 18 -11.58 -9.09 41.00
C VAL A 18 -10.79 -10.38 41.23
N THR A 19 -10.12 -10.43 42.37
CA THR A 19 -9.59 -11.65 43.00
C THR A 19 -10.62 -12.23 43.96
N GLY A 20 -10.79 -13.55 43.98
CA GLY A 20 -11.57 -14.24 45.00
C GLY A 20 -11.73 -15.74 44.72
N GLN A 21 -10.93 -16.56 45.39
CA GLN A 21 -11.01 -18.02 45.37
C GLN A 21 -11.98 -18.55 46.47
N ALA A 22 -12.71 -19.61 46.09
CA ALA A 22 -13.05 -20.82 46.86
C ALA A 22 -14.14 -20.78 47.97
N GLN A 23 -15.30 -21.43 47.73
CA GLN A 23 -15.70 -22.77 48.25
C GLN A 23 -17.24 -23.01 48.32
N ARG A 24 -17.68 -24.07 47.61
CA ARG A 24 -18.77 -25.06 47.83
C ARG A 24 -20.01 -24.73 48.69
N LYS A 25 -21.20 -24.94 48.10
CA LYS A 25 -22.19 -25.98 48.54
C LYS A 25 -23.28 -26.30 47.48
N LYS A 26 -23.58 -27.61 47.37
CA LYS A 26 -24.69 -28.32 46.69
C LYS A 26 -26.07 -27.77 47.14
N THR A 27 -27.23 -27.81 46.48
CA THR A 27 -28.00 -28.72 45.59
C THR A 27 -29.29 -27.93 45.24
N SER A 28 -30.00 -28.04 44.11
CA SER A 28 -30.92 -29.13 43.71
C SER A 28 -31.58 -28.80 42.35
N ARG A 29 -32.16 -29.84 41.72
CA ARG A 29 -32.73 -29.88 40.37
C ARG A 29 -34.01 -29.05 40.20
N GLY A 30 -34.13 -28.35 39.07
CA GLY A 30 -35.40 -27.92 38.47
C GLY A 30 -35.29 -27.89 36.95
N LYS A 31 -35.93 -28.83 36.27
CA LYS A 31 -35.98 -28.91 34.80
C LYS A 31 -36.89 -27.81 34.26
N SER A 32 -36.37 -26.89 33.45
CA SER A 32 -37.17 -25.97 32.63
C SER A 32 -36.79 -26.13 31.16
N LYS A 33 -37.83 -26.22 30.33
CA LYS A 33 -37.83 -26.64 28.92
C LYS A 33 -37.04 -25.69 28.02
N ALA A 34 -36.34 -26.29 27.06
CA ALA A 34 -35.57 -25.62 26.02
C ALA A 34 -36.44 -24.64 25.22
N ARG A 35 -36.04 -23.37 25.21
CA ARG A 35 -36.54 -22.36 24.27
C ARG A 35 -35.60 -22.38 23.07
N THR A 36 -36.06 -22.97 21.97
CA THR A 36 -35.36 -23.08 20.70
C THR A 36 -34.98 -21.69 20.22
N ALA A 37 -33.71 -21.33 20.32
CA ALA A 37 -33.18 -20.14 19.66
C ALA A 37 -33.27 -20.39 18.16
N LYS A 38 -34.15 -19.65 17.48
CA LYS A 38 -34.14 -19.54 16.02
C LYS A 38 -32.76 -19.02 15.63
N THR A 39 -31.92 -19.92 15.12
CA THR A 39 -30.65 -19.57 14.48
C THR A 39 -31.01 -18.65 13.32
N VAL A 40 -30.67 -17.37 13.45
CA VAL A 40 -30.65 -16.45 12.31
C VAL A 40 -29.66 -17.06 11.33
N LYS A 41 -30.18 -17.67 10.26
CA LYS A 41 -29.37 -18.06 9.10
C LYS A 41 -28.72 -16.77 8.60
N THR A 42 -27.46 -16.58 8.96
CA THR A 42 -26.58 -15.62 8.32
C THR A 42 -26.56 -16.01 6.85
N THR A 43 -27.23 -15.22 6.03
CA THR A 43 -27.20 -15.33 4.57
C THR A 43 -25.75 -15.14 4.17
N ARG A 44 -25.03 -16.25 3.98
CA ARG A 44 -23.64 -16.24 3.54
C ARG A 44 -23.66 -15.71 2.11
N SER A 45 -23.35 -14.42 1.94
CA SER A 45 -23.32 -13.81 0.60
C SER A 45 -22.31 -14.58 -0.25
N VAL A 46 -22.74 -15.05 -1.41
CA VAL A 46 -21.87 -15.64 -2.43
C VAL A 46 -21.12 -14.50 -3.15
N ALA A 47 -20.42 -13.67 -2.37
CA ALA A 47 -19.42 -12.74 -2.89
C ALA A 47 -18.12 -13.55 -3.00
N SER A 48 -17.53 -13.63 -4.20
CA SER A 48 -16.24 -14.32 -4.37
C SER A 48 -15.24 -13.78 -3.35
N SER A 49 -14.76 -14.63 -2.45
CA SER A 49 -13.79 -14.23 -1.43
C SER A 49 -12.46 -13.93 -2.10
N TYR A 50 -11.91 -12.72 -1.90
CA TYR A 50 -10.53 -12.44 -2.31
C TYR A 50 -9.57 -13.36 -1.54
N THR A 51 -8.51 -13.84 -2.21
CA THR A 51 -7.43 -14.59 -1.55
C THR A 51 -6.70 -13.69 -0.54
N THR A 52 -5.97 -14.28 0.41
CA THR A 52 -5.17 -13.50 1.38
C THR A 52 -4.26 -12.48 0.69
N GLN A 53 -3.63 -12.87 -0.42
CA GLN A 53 -2.75 -12.01 -1.20
C GLN A 53 -3.51 -10.87 -1.88
N GLN A 54 -4.66 -11.17 -2.50
CA GLN A 54 -5.54 -10.16 -3.08
C GLN A 54 -6.06 -9.18 -2.03
N GLN A 55 -6.32 -9.63 -0.79
CA GLN A 55 -6.70 -8.73 0.31
C GLN A 55 -5.58 -7.77 0.70
N VAL A 56 -4.32 -8.22 0.67
CA VAL A 56 -3.15 -7.35 0.91
C VAL A 56 -3.01 -6.34 -0.22
N GLN A 57 -3.09 -6.79 -1.48
CA GLN A 57 -3.00 -5.92 -2.66
C GLN A 57 -4.11 -4.86 -2.65
N LEU A 58 -5.37 -5.27 -2.44
CA LEU A 58 -6.54 -4.38 -2.33
C LEU A 58 -6.32 -3.32 -1.25
N ARG A 59 -5.81 -3.71 -0.07
CA ARG A 59 -5.54 -2.76 1.02
C ARG A 59 -4.43 -1.76 0.66
N LYS A 60 -3.41 -2.17 -0.09
CA LYS A 60 -2.24 -1.33 -0.40
C LYS A 60 -2.43 -0.42 -1.61
N SER A 61 -3.14 -0.89 -2.62
CA SER A 61 -3.41 -0.10 -3.84
C SER A 61 -4.72 0.67 -3.74
N PHE A 62 -5.77 0.06 -3.18
CA PHE A 62 -7.12 0.58 -3.31
C PHE A 62 -7.80 0.70 -1.94
N TYR A 63 -7.18 1.43 -1.01
CA TYR A 63 -7.67 1.50 0.38
C TYR A 63 -9.11 2.03 0.49
N LEU A 64 -9.53 2.98 -0.36
CA LEU A 64 -10.93 3.39 -0.45
C LEU A 64 -11.85 2.18 -0.71
N LEU A 65 -11.59 1.39 -1.76
CA LEU A 65 -12.39 0.20 -2.08
C LEU A 65 -12.28 -0.88 -0.99
N TYR A 66 -11.10 -1.03 -0.37
CA TYR A 66 -10.91 -1.95 0.76
C TYR A 66 -11.89 -1.67 1.90
N MET A 67 -12.15 -0.39 2.20
CA MET A 67 -13.12 0.06 3.21
C MET A 67 -14.57 -0.15 2.74
N LEU A 68 -14.88 0.18 1.48
CA LEU A 68 -16.20 -0.05 0.89
C LEU A 68 -16.62 -1.52 0.90
N GLU A 69 -15.67 -2.46 0.76
CA GLU A 69 -15.94 -3.90 0.81
C GLU A 69 -16.20 -4.43 2.24
N ARG A 70 -15.94 -3.65 3.30
CA ARG A 70 -15.90 -4.13 4.69
C ARG A 70 -16.89 -3.50 5.65
N SER A 71 -17.38 -2.30 5.31
CA SER A 71 -18.38 -1.62 6.13
C SER A 71 -19.77 -1.85 5.53
N ALA A 72 -20.62 -2.63 6.20
CA ALA A 72 -21.94 -2.97 5.69
C ALA A 72 -22.82 -1.73 5.38
N PRO A 73 -22.87 -0.67 6.22
CA PRO A 73 -23.65 0.53 5.91
C PRO A 73 -23.16 1.23 4.63
N ILE A 74 -21.85 1.48 4.53
CA ILE A 74 -21.25 2.16 3.38
C ILE A 74 -21.37 1.31 2.11
N HIS A 75 -21.12 0.00 2.22
CA HIS A 75 -21.27 -0.95 1.12
C HIS A 75 -22.69 -0.92 0.56
N ASN A 76 -23.70 -0.91 1.45
CA ASN A 76 -25.10 -0.83 1.05
C ASN A 76 -25.44 0.49 0.35
N ALA A 77 -24.85 1.61 0.80
CA ALA A 77 -25.04 2.90 0.15
C ALA A 77 -24.55 2.89 -1.30
N VAL A 78 -23.45 2.18 -1.59
CA VAL A 78 -22.91 2.03 -2.94
C VAL A 78 -23.71 1.04 -3.78
N VAL A 79 -24.01 -0.14 -3.24
CA VAL A 79 -24.68 -1.24 -3.98
C VAL A 79 -26.13 -0.90 -4.37
N LYS A 80 -26.83 -0.11 -3.54
CA LYS A 80 -28.23 0.28 -3.81
C LYS A 80 -28.34 1.53 -4.69
N ASN A 81 -27.21 2.18 -4.99
CA ASN A 81 -27.19 3.45 -5.70
C ASN A 81 -27.54 3.29 -7.19
N THR A 82 -28.47 4.09 -7.69
CA THR A 82 -28.95 3.98 -9.08
C THR A 82 -27.90 4.39 -10.11
N VAL A 83 -27.11 5.44 -9.84
CA VAL A 83 -26.04 5.91 -10.75
C VAL A 83 -24.94 4.87 -10.84
N PHE A 84 -24.45 4.37 -9.71
CA PHE A 84 -23.44 3.30 -9.69
C PHE A 84 -23.94 2.01 -10.38
N ASN A 85 -25.21 1.65 -10.17
CA ASN A 85 -25.81 0.49 -10.83
C ASN A 85 -25.97 0.69 -12.34
N GLN A 86 -26.22 1.90 -12.81
CA GLN A 86 -26.23 2.21 -14.24
C GLN A 86 -24.84 2.03 -14.86
N ILE A 87 -23.80 2.62 -14.25
CA ILE A 87 -22.40 2.46 -14.66
C ILE A 87 -22.02 0.97 -14.72
N ALA A 88 -22.42 0.18 -13.71
CA ALA A 88 -22.15 -1.25 -13.67
C ALA A 88 -22.81 -2.01 -14.83
N ARG A 89 -24.07 -1.67 -15.17
CA ARG A 89 -24.81 -2.30 -16.29
C ARG A 89 -24.18 -1.97 -17.64
N ASP A 90 -23.82 -0.72 -17.87
CA ASP A 90 -23.22 -0.28 -19.13
C ASP A 90 -21.85 -0.95 -19.34
N ARG A 91 -21.05 -1.04 -18.28
CA ARG A 91 -19.78 -1.78 -18.29
C ARG A 91 -19.99 -3.28 -18.52
N GLN A 92 -21.01 -3.88 -17.90
CA GLN A 92 -21.31 -5.29 -18.08
C GLN A 92 -21.60 -5.59 -19.56
N THR A 93 -22.42 -4.77 -20.21
CA THR A 93 -22.71 -4.86 -21.65
C THR A 93 -21.43 -4.72 -22.48
N ARG A 94 -20.62 -3.68 -22.20
CA ARG A 94 -19.32 -3.46 -22.87
C ARG A 94 -18.40 -4.67 -22.77
N LEU A 95 -18.25 -5.26 -21.58
CA LEU A 95 -17.38 -6.41 -21.36
C LEU A 95 -17.91 -7.67 -22.04
N THR A 96 -19.22 -7.94 -22.00
CA THR A 96 -19.83 -9.10 -22.67
C THR A 96 -19.62 -9.04 -24.19
N THR A 97 -19.82 -7.87 -24.79
CA THR A 97 -19.52 -7.65 -26.21
C THR A 97 -18.05 -7.90 -26.50
N ALA A 98 -17.14 -7.27 -25.74
CA ALA A 98 -15.70 -7.45 -25.91
C ALA A 98 -15.26 -8.92 -25.75
N TYR A 99 -15.81 -9.64 -24.78
CA TYR A 99 -15.48 -11.06 -24.56
C TYR A 99 -15.76 -11.93 -25.78
N SER A 100 -16.89 -11.69 -26.44
CA SER A 100 -17.31 -12.43 -27.64
C SER A 100 -16.57 -11.99 -28.91
N GLN A 101 -16.31 -10.69 -29.08
CA GLN A 101 -15.81 -10.12 -30.34
C GLN A 101 -14.30 -9.90 -30.38
N CYS A 102 -13.64 -9.68 -29.23
CA CYS A 102 -12.21 -9.39 -29.21
C CYS A 102 -11.37 -10.62 -29.57
N GLY A 103 -10.42 -10.41 -30.50
CA GLY A 103 -9.41 -11.38 -30.90
C GLY A 103 -8.10 -11.31 -30.09
N ASP A 104 -7.86 -10.23 -29.35
CA ASP A 104 -6.64 -10.02 -28.56
C ASP A 104 -6.93 -9.54 -27.11
N ALA A 105 -5.90 -9.53 -26.27
CA ALA A 105 -6.01 -9.10 -24.88
C ALA A 105 -6.11 -7.57 -24.74
N THR A 106 -5.61 -6.80 -25.71
CA THR A 106 -5.68 -5.33 -25.72
C THR A 106 -7.11 -4.83 -25.84
N CYS A 107 -7.90 -5.43 -26.73
CA CYS A 107 -9.32 -5.15 -26.90
C CYS A 107 -10.12 -5.49 -25.63
N ILE A 108 -9.84 -6.63 -24.99
CA ILE A 108 -10.47 -7.01 -23.71
C ILE A 108 -10.07 -6.06 -22.59
N SER A 109 -8.79 -5.69 -22.51
CA SER A 109 -8.25 -4.72 -21.55
C SER A 109 -9.00 -3.39 -21.63
N LYS A 110 -9.17 -2.85 -22.84
CA LYS A 110 -9.86 -1.57 -23.06
C LYS A 110 -11.32 -1.61 -22.57
N ALA A 111 -11.99 -2.75 -22.70
CA ALA A 111 -13.36 -2.91 -22.22
C ALA A 111 -13.47 -2.93 -20.68
N LEU A 112 -12.40 -3.32 -19.98
CA LEU A 112 -12.31 -3.35 -18.51
C LEU A 112 -11.97 -2.00 -17.90
N GLU A 113 -11.38 -1.08 -18.66
CA GLU A 113 -11.04 0.26 -18.19
C GLU A 113 -12.31 1.07 -17.85
N TRP A 114 -12.18 1.92 -16.82
CA TRP A 114 -13.08 3.03 -16.54
C TRP A 114 -12.94 4.09 -17.65
N THR A 115 -14.05 4.48 -18.25
CA THR A 115 -14.05 5.60 -19.21
C THR A 115 -13.95 6.95 -18.46
N PRO A 116 -13.50 8.04 -19.12
CA PRO A 116 -13.49 9.37 -18.49
C PRO A 116 -14.86 9.76 -17.90
N ASP A 117 -15.95 9.50 -18.64
CA ASP A 117 -17.31 9.78 -18.18
C ASP A 117 -17.69 8.93 -16.96
N GLU A 118 -17.33 7.64 -16.94
CA GLU A 118 -17.59 6.77 -15.77
C GLU A 118 -16.81 7.23 -14.53
N ILE A 119 -15.57 7.73 -14.70
CA ILE A 119 -14.75 8.27 -13.60
C ILE A 119 -15.42 9.55 -13.07
N HIS A 120 -15.80 10.46 -13.97
CA HIS A 120 -16.47 11.70 -13.63
C HIS A 120 -17.79 11.45 -12.91
N ASP A 121 -18.69 10.66 -13.48
CA ASP A 121 -20.04 10.42 -12.96
C ASP A 121 -20.00 9.72 -11.61
N ALA A 122 -19.10 8.74 -11.43
CA ALA A 122 -18.90 8.11 -10.14
C ALA A 122 -18.32 9.09 -9.10
N GLY A 123 -17.42 10.00 -9.52
CA GLY A 123 -16.87 11.05 -8.66
C GLY A 123 -17.93 12.04 -8.20
N GLU A 124 -18.79 12.50 -9.10
CA GLU A 124 -19.93 13.36 -8.78
C GLU A 124 -20.94 12.67 -7.85
N GLU A 125 -21.18 11.38 -8.06
CA GLU A 125 -22.05 10.61 -7.18
C GLU A 125 -21.45 10.41 -5.78
N PHE A 126 -20.13 10.18 -5.67
CA PHE A 126 -19.46 10.17 -4.37
C PHE A 126 -19.57 11.52 -3.64
N LYS A 127 -19.42 12.64 -4.35
CA LYS A 127 -19.63 13.98 -3.77
C LYS A 127 -21.04 14.12 -3.23
N ARG A 128 -22.04 13.71 -4.01
CA ARG A 128 -23.45 13.75 -3.60
C ARG A 128 -23.68 12.88 -2.36
N LEU A 129 -23.10 11.68 -2.30
CA LEU A 129 -23.24 10.76 -1.17
C LEU A 129 -22.57 11.29 0.10
N VAL A 130 -21.40 11.93 0.01
CA VAL A 130 -20.76 12.58 1.17
C VAL A 130 -21.69 13.62 1.81
N LEU A 131 -22.45 14.37 1.00
CA LEU A 131 -23.37 15.39 1.50
C LEU A 131 -24.74 14.84 1.97
N SER A 132 -25.14 13.65 1.51
CA SER A 132 -26.50 13.12 1.72
C SER A 132 -26.57 11.82 2.52
N ASN A 133 -25.43 11.22 2.86
CA ASN A 133 -25.35 9.96 3.59
C ASN A 133 -24.27 10.01 4.67
N ASN A 134 -24.68 9.96 5.94
CA ASN A 134 -23.80 10.06 7.10
C ASN A 134 -22.72 8.98 7.16
N ASP A 135 -23.01 7.74 6.71
CA ASP A 135 -22.02 6.67 6.70
C ASP A 135 -20.88 6.96 5.71
N VAL A 136 -21.21 7.59 4.57
CA VAL A 136 -20.21 7.99 3.56
C VAL A 136 -19.43 9.23 4.01
N ALA A 137 -20.05 10.16 4.74
CA ALA A 137 -19.33 11.25 5.39
C ALA A 137 -18.33 10.72 6.44
N GLU A 138 -18.75 9.80 7.31
CA GLU A 138 -17.88 9.16 8.31
C GLU A 138 -16.73 8.37 7.65
N LEU A 139 -16.94 7.79 6.47
CA LEU A 139 -15.86 7.17 5.70
C LEU A 139 -14.76 8.18 5.38
N VAL A 140 -15.11 9.38 4.91
CA VAL A 140 -14.12 10.41 4.56
C VAL A 140 -13.36 10.86 5.79
N GLU A 141 -14.07 11.12 6.89
CA GLU A 141 -13.44 11.43 8.18
C GLU A 141 -12.45 10.35 8.60
N ARG A 142 -12.87 9.08 8.53
CA ARG A 142 -12.01 7.94 8.86
C ARG A 142 -10.78 7.86 7.97
N LEU A 143 -10.92 8.06 6.65
CA LEU A 143 -9.80 8.06 5.70
C LEU A 143 -8.78 9.16 6.00
N LYS A 144 -9.25 10.34 6.45
CA LYS A 144 -8.39 11.44 6.91
C LYS A 144 -7.69 11.09 8.22
N VAL A 145 -8.40 10.54 9.20
CA VAL A 145 -7.86 10.14 10.51
C VAL A 145 -6.81 9.03 10.40
N VAL A 146 -7.00 8.07 9.50
CA VAL A 146 -6.01 7.00 9.25
C VAL A 146 -4.94 7.38 8.24
N GLU A 147 -4.92 8.65 7.80
CA GLU A 147 -3.87 9.27 6.98
C GLU A 147 -3.58 8.51 5.69
N ARG A 148 -4.63 8.03 5.00
CA ARG A 148 -4.48 7.24 3.76
C ARG A 148 -4.32 8.06 2.50
N TYR A 149 -4.86 9.28 2.49
CA TYR A 149 -4.72 10.23 1.40
C TYR A 149 -4.24 11.61 1.92
N PRO A 150 -3.08 11.66 2.60
CA PRO A 150 -2.58 12.85 3.27
C PRO A 150 -2.37 14.06 2.34
N VAL A 151 -2.16 13.84 1.03
CA VAL A 151 -2.05 14.94 0.05
C VAL A 151 -3.39 15.67 -0.10
N TYR A 152 -4.51 14.96 0.07
CA TYR A 152 -5.86 15.52 -0.08
C TYR A 152 -6.49 15.93 1.24
N THR A 153 -5.89 15.62 2.40
CA THR A 153 -6.41 16.00 3.71
C THR A 153 -6.83 17.48 3.84
N PRO A 154 -6.10 18.46 3.28
CA PRO A 154 -6.50 19.86 3.32
C PRO A 154 -7.76 20.21 2.51
N ASP A 155 -8.17 19.34 1.58
CA ASP A 155 -9.34 19.58 0.73
C ASP A 155 -10.66 19.35 1.49
N ALA A 156 -11.73 20.01 1.02
CA ALA A 156 -13.10 19.73 1.45
C ALA A 156 -13.46 18.26 1.18
N ASP A 157 -14.32 17.66 2.00
CA ASP A 157 -14.63 16.22 1.95
C ASP A 157 -15.13 15.75 0.58
N THR A 158 -15.90 16.59 -0.12
CA THR A 158 -16.36 16.33 -1.49
C THR A 158 -15.21 16.27 -2.49
N THR A 159 -14.21 17.14 -2.35
CA THR A 159 -13.01 17.13 -3.21
C THR A 159 -12.09 15.97 -2.84
N PHE A 160 -11.93 15.69 -1.54
CA PHE A 160 -11.15 14.57 -1.03
C PHE A 160 -11.62 13.23 -1.62
N ILE A 161 -12.92 12.93 -1.50
CA ILE A 161 -13.45 11.63 -1.96
C ILE A 161 -13.36 11.49 -3.48
N ARG A 162 -13.59 12.59 -4.23
CA ARG A 162 -13.48 12.60 -5.69
C ARG A 162 -12.06 12.28 -6.11
N LYS A 163 -11.05 12.96 -5.55
CA LYS A 163 -9.64 12.70 -5.89
C LYS A 163 -9.20 11.29 -5.49
N ALA A 164 -9.60 10.81 -4.31
CA ALA A 164 -9.30 9.44 -3.89
C ALA A 164 -9.92 8.39 -4.83
N TRP A 165 -11.12 8.66 -5.35
CA TRP A 165 -11.77 7.84 -6.37
C TRP A 165 -11.02 7.89 -7.72
N GLU A 166 -10.61 9.07 -8.17
CA GLU A 166 -9.84 9.26 -9.40
C GLU A 166 -8.53 8.48 -9.37
N ASP A 167 -7.78 8.52 -8.26
CA ASP A 167 -6.56 7.71 -8.07
C ASP A 167 -6.87 6.21 -8.23
N VAL A 168 -7.93 5.73 -7.57
CA VAL A 168 -8.36 4.32 -7.64
C VAL A 168 -8.67 3.91 -9.08
N ALA A 169 -9.47 4.70 -9.79
CA ALA A 169 -9.86 4.41 -11.17
C ALA A 169 -8.65 4.44 -12.12
N ALA A 170 -7.77 5.44 -11.95
CA ALA A 170 -6.54 5.57 -12.71
C ALA A 170 -5.62 4.35 -12.52
N GLY A 171 -5.43 3.90 -11.28
CA GLY A 171 -4.61 2.72 -11.00
C GLY A 171 -5.20 1.41 -11.52
N ILE A 172 -6.52 1.22 -11.43
CA ILE A 172 -7.19 0.07 -12.07
C ILE A 172 -6.97 0.08 -13.58
N ASN A 173 -7.16 1.25 -14.21
CA ASN A 173 -6.92 1.42 -15.64
C ASN A 173 -5.46 1.14 -16.01
N HIS A 174 -4.52 1.66 -15.23
CA HIS A 174 -3.09 1.42 -15.41
C HIS A 174 -2.78 -0.08 -15.40
N ILE A 175 -3.26 -0.80 -14.38
CA ILE A 175 -3.02 -2.24 -14.24
C ILE A 175 -3.59 -3.00 -15.45
N CYS A 176 -4.85 -2.76 -15.84
CA CYS A 176 -5.44 -3.42 -17.00
C CYS A 176 -4.63 -3.11 -18.26
N ARG A 177 -4.37 -1.84 -18.53
CA ARG A 177 -3.70 -1.37 -19.73
C ARG A 177 -2.28 -1.93 -19.87
N VAL A 178 -1.53 -2.01 -18.78
CA VAL A 178 -0.16 -2.56 -18.78
C VAL A 178 -0.20 -4.08 -18.78
N TYR A 179 -0.86 -4.71 -17.81
CA TYR A 179 -0.74 -6.14 -17.54
C TYR A 179 -1.71 -7.04 -18.31
N LEU A 180 -2.69 -6.46 -19.02
CA LEU A 180 -3.52 -7.16 -20.00
C LEU A 180 -3.28 -6.60 -21.41
N GLY A 181 -3.28 -5.27 -21.57
CA GLY A 181 -3.14 -4.62 -22.87
C GLY A 181 -1.71 -4.45 -23.38
N GLY A 182 -0.69 -4.70 -22.55
CA GLY A 182 0.72 -4.60 -22.92
C GLY A 182 1.19 -3.17 -23.20
N ALA A 183 0.50 -2.14 -22.71
CA ALA A 183 1.01 -0.79 -22.79
C ALA A 183 2.32 -0.65 -21.99
N ARG A 184 3.16 0.25 -22.48
CA ARG A 184 4.48 0.51 -21.92
C ARG A 184 4.35 1.26 -20.58
N PRO A 185 4.75 0.69 -19.44
CA PRO A 185 4.74 1.41 -18.16
C PRO A 185 5.88 2.42 -18.10
N ARG A 186 5.89 3.26 -17.06
CA ARG A 186 6.94 4.29 -16.84
C ARG A 186 8.35 3.70 -16.87
N TYR A 187 8.54 2.50 -16.29
CA TYR A 187 9.80 1.77 -16.28
C TYR A 187 9.69 0.40 -16.96
N PRO A 188 9.71 0.35 -18.31
CA PRO A 188 9.41 -0.85 -19.09
C PRO A 188 10.36 -2.01 -18.83
N ARG A 189 11.62 -1.72 -18.48
CA ARG A 189 12.64 -2.75 -18.26
C ARG A 189 12.37 -3.62 -17.03
N ILE A 190 11.48 -3.18 -16.14
CA ILE A 190 11.22 -3.82 -14.85
C ILE A 190 9.72 -3.98 -14.56
N ASP A 191 8.85 -3.22 -15.24
CA ASP A 191 7.40 -3.17 -14.95
C ASP A 191 6.52 -3.72 -16.04
N SER A 192 7.07 -4.09 -17.18
CA SER A 192 6.28 -4.61 -18.29
C SER A 192 5.54 -5.89 -17.93
N ILE A 193 4.51 -6.16 -18.74
CA ILE A 193 3.79 -7.43 -18.83
C ILE A 193 4.73 -8.60 -19.13
N SER A 194 4.34 -9.82 -18.73
CA SER A 194 5.09 -11.06 -19.01
C SER A 194 4.78 -11.67 -20.38
N PHE A 195 3.76 -11.20 -21.08
CA PHE A 195 3.21 -11.85 -22.28
C PHE A 195 2.98 -10.85 -23.41
N SER A 196 3.04 -11.34 -24.66
CA SER A 196 2.53 -10.57 -25.80
C SER A 196 0.98 -10.53 -25.75
N PRO A 197 0.34 -9.35 -25.84
CA PRO A 197 -1.12 -9.22 -25.83
C PRO A 197 -1.85 -9.97 -26.96
N ALA A 198 -1.15 -10.22 -28.07
CA ALA A 198 -1.68 -10.94 -29.24
C ALA A 198 -1.45 -12.46 -29.16
N SER A 199 -0.74 -12.97 -28.16
CA SER A 199 -0.49 -14.41 -28.03
C SER A 199 -1.80 -15.17 -27.77
N PRO A 200 -2.18 -16.18 -28.58
CA PRO A 200 -3.42 -16.93 -28.38
C PRO A 200 -3.51 -17.58 -26.98
N ALA A 201 -2.38 -18.04 -26.44
CA ALA A 201 -2.31 -18.61 -25.09
C ALA A 201 -2.63 -17.55 -24.03
N PHE A 202 -2.09 -16.35 -24.18
CA PHE A 202 -2.37 -15.25 -23.26
C PHE A 202 -3.81 -14.75 -23.38
N VAL A 203 -4.33 -14.59 -24.59
CA VAL A 203 -5.75 -14.23 -24.82
C VAL A 203 -6.68 -15.24 -24.15
N LYS A 204 -6.39 -16.54 -24.26
CA LYS A 204 -7.15 -17.59 -23.56
C LYS A 204 -7.09 -17.42 -22.04
N LEU A 205 -5.91 -17.17 -21.47
CA LEU A 205 -5.75 -16.92 -20.03
C LEU A 205 -6.58 -15.71 -19.57
N VAL A 206 -6.52 -14.60 -20.31
CA VAL A 206 -7.31 -13.40 -20.02
C VAL A 206 -8.80 -13.68 -20.10
N LYS A 207 -9.28 -14.36 -21.16
CA LYS A 207 -10.70 -14.75 -21.27
C LYS A 207 -11.13 -15.64 -20.10
N THR A 208 -10.35 -16.66 -19.74
CA THR A 208 -10.67 -17.50 -18.56
C THR A 208 -10.71 -16.70 -17.26
N ALA A 209 -9.81 -15.74 -17.07
CA ALA A 209 -9.80 -14.87 -15.89
C ALA A 209 -11.04 -13.95 -15.82
N VAL A 210 -11.49 -13.46 -16.97
CA VAL A 210 -12.60 -12.50 -17.13
C VAL A 210 -13.96 -13.18 -17.18
N GLN A 211 -14.06 -14.44 -17.63
CA GLN A 211 -15.33 -15.15 -17.80
C GLN A 211 -16.24 -15.13 -16.55
N PRO A 212 -15.74 -15.32 -15.31
CA PRO A 212 -16.57 -15.24 -14.11
C PRO A 212 -17.11 -13.82 -13.82
N LEU A 213 -16.52 -12.80 -14.45
CA LEU A 213 -16.90 -11.39 -14.31
C LEU A 213 -17.98 -10.97 -15.32
N LEU A 214 -18.40 -11.87 -16.22
CA LEU A 214 -19.48 -11.61 -17.17
C LEU A 214 -20.87 -11.69 -16.54
N VAL A 215 -20.97 -12.24 -15.33
CA VAL A 215 -22.22 -12.40 -14.61
C VAL A 215 -22.29 -11.35 -13.51
N SER A 216 -23.26 -10.44 -13.63
CA SER A 216 -23.58 -9.50 -12.56
C SER A 216 -24.61 -10.14 -11.63
N ASN A 217 -24.20 -10.39 -10.38
CA ASN A 217 -25.10 -10.85 -9.33
C ASN A 217 -25.71 -9.65 -8.60
N ALA A 218 -26.99 -9.77 -8.22
CA ALA A 218 -27.63 -8.79 -7.34
C ALA A 218 -26.78 -8.61 -6.06
N GLY A 219 -26.43 -7.36 -5.75
CA GLY A 219 -25.60 -7.03 -4.59
C GLY A 219 -24.12 -6.77 -4.89
N ASN A 220 -23.66 -6.91 -6.14
CA ASN A 220 -22.29 -6.55 -6.50
C ASN A 220 -22.10 -5.03 -6.56
N ALA A 221 -21.02 -4.53 -5.94
CA ALA A 221 -20.64 -3.12 -6.07
C ALA A 221 -20.16 -2.80 -7.50
N PHE A 222 -20.44 -1.57 -7.97
CA PHE A 222 -20.14 -1.14 -9.34
C PHE A 222 -18.66 -1.23 -9.74
N TYR A 223 -17.76 -1.12 -8.76
CA TYR A 223 -16.32 -1.22 -8.99
C TYR A 223 -15.78 -2.65 -8.97
N ARG A 224 -16.59 -3.65 -8.60
CA ARG A 224 -16.11 -5.02 -8.34
C ARG A 224 -15.51 -5.69 -9.58
N GLN A 225 -16.20 -5.59 -10.71
CA GLN A 225 -15.74 -6.18 -11.98
C GLN A 225 -14.35 -5.69 -12.39
N PRO A 226 -14.09 -4.37 -12.51
CA PRO A 226 -12.76 -3.88 -12.90
C PRO A 226 -11.71 -4.06 -11.77
N LEU A 227 -12.10 -4.01 -10.49
CA LEU A 227 -11.19 -4.33 -9.38
C LEU A 227 -10.70 -5.79 -9.43
N VAL A 228 -11.61 -6.76 -9.59
CA VAL A 228 -11.21 -8.17 -9.65
C VAL A 228 -10.38 -8.44 -10.90
N ALA A 229 -10.72 -7.81 -12.02
CA ALA A 229 -9.94 -7.93 -13.25
C ALA A 229 -8.50 -7.42 -13.08
N SER A 230 -8.31 -6.27 -12.41
CA SER A 230 -6.96 -5.72 -12.17
C SER A 230 -6.13 -6.61 -11.23
N LEU A 231 -6.72 -7.13 -10.15
CA LEU A 231 -6.05 -8.08 -9.26
C LEU A 231 -5.64 -9.36 -10.01
N LYS A 232 -6.51 -9.90 -10.86
CA LYS A 232 -6.19 -11.06 -11.71
C LYS A 232 -5.13 -10.75 -12.76
N ALA A 233 -5.07 -9.53 -13.29
CA ALA A 233 -4.04 -9.13 -14.25
C ALA A 233 -2.65 -9.20 -13.63
N LEU A 234 -2.49 -8.74 -12.38
CA LEU A 234 -1.24 -8.88 -11.63
C LEU A 234 -0.91 -10.36 -11.37
N GLU A 235 -1.90 -11.15 -10.96
CA GLU A 235 -1.75 -12.59 -10.68
C GLU A 235 -1.28 -13.37 -11.91
N ILE A 236 -1.93 -13.20 -13.07
CA ILE A 236 -1.54 -13.84 -14.34
C ILE A 236 -0.09 -13.53 -14.69
N ASN A 237 0.37 -12.30 -14.43
CA ASN A 237 1.73 -11.88 -14.71
C ASN A 237 2.74 -12.25 -13.62
N GLY A 238 2.30 -12.88 -12.52
CA GLY A 238 3.14 -13.18 -11.36
C GLY A 238 3.74 -11.92 -10.74
N ARG A 239 2.93 -10.85 -10.67
CA ARG A 239 3.34 -9.52 -10.18
C ARG A 239 2.79 -9.25 -8.79
N ASP A 240 3.30 -9.98 -7.81
CA ASP A 240 2.85 -9.96 -6.43
C ASP A 240 3.79 -9.21 -5.47
N GLU A 241 4.80 -8.50 -6.01
CA GLU A 241 5.88 -7.84 -5.30
C GLU A 241 5.40 -7.00 -4.11
N ALA A 242 4.31 -6.24 -4.26
CA ALA A 242 3.75 -5.38 -3.24
C ALA A 242 3.27 -6.12 -1.98
N THR A 243 3.09 -7.44 -2.05
CA THR A 243 2.48 -8.25 -0.99
C THR A 243 3.46 -9.14 -0.22
N ARG A 244 4.64 -9.42 -0.79
CA ARG A 244 5.54 -10.51 -0.36
C ARG A 244 6.04 -10.40 1.08
N TYR A 245 6.13 -9.19 1.62
CA TYR A 245 6.74 -8.92 2.93
C TYR A 245 5.76 -8.36 3.97
N GLU A 246 4.47 -8.34 3.66
CA GLU A 246 3.46 -7.76 4.54
C GLU A 246 3.02 -8.72 5.66
N PRO A 247 2.76 -8.21 6.88
CA PRO A 247 2.99 -6.84 7.32
C PRO A 247 4.47 -6.53 7.62
N LEU A 248 4.94 -5.35 7.20
CA LEU A 248 6.36 -4.93 7.29
C LEU A 248 6.92 -4.78 8.73
N TYR A 249 6.10 -4.86 9.77
CA TYR A 249 6.55 -4.84 11.18
C TYR A 249 6.79 -6.26 11.77
N LYS A 250 6.61 -7.31 10.97
CA LYS A 250 6.87 -8.72 11.33
C LYS A 250 8.05 -9.29 10.54
N GLY A 251 8.28 -10.60 10.66
CA GLY A 251 9.31 -11.32 9.91
C GLY A 251 10.69 -10.73 10.16
N GLN A 252 11.41 -10.42 9.08
CA GLN A 252 12.77 -9.83 9.14
C GLN A 252 12.82 -8.47 9.84
N ASN A 253 11.68 -7.81 10.02
CA ASN A 253 11.58 -6.52 10.70
C ASN A 253 11.07 -6.62 12.14
N ALA A 254 10.80 -7.84 12.66
CA ALA A 254 10.27 -8.01 14.01
C ALA A 254 11.22 -7.48 15.11
N ALA A 255 12.51 -7.78 15.01
CA ALA A 255 13.51 -7.33 15.98
C ALA A 255 13.69 -5.80 16.00
N PRO A 256 13.89 -5.10 14.86
CA PRO A 256 13.97 -3.64 14.89
C PRO A 256 12.66 -2.97 15.29
N PHE A 257 11.50 -3.53 14.91
CA PHE A 257 10.19 -3.01 15.36
C PHE A 257 10.00 -3.13 16.88
N ALA A 258 10.48 -4.22 17.49
CA ALA A 258 10.47 -4.36 18.95
C ALA A 258 11.44 -3.37 19.63
N LYS A 259 12.60 -3.10 19.01
CA LYS A 259 13.60 -2.16 19.51
C LYS A 259 13.11 -0.70 19.41
N SER A 260 12.37 -0.32 18.36
CA SER A 260 11.94 1.07 18.15
C SER A 260 11.11 1.60 19.32
N LYS A 261 10.25 0.74 19.88
CA LYS A 261 9.38 1.05 21.04
C LYS A 261 10.13 1.36 22.33
N ARG A 262 11.40 0.95 22.45
CA ARG A 262 12.23 1.11 23.65
C ARG A 262 13.44 2.01 23.42
N THR A 263 13.52 2.65 22.25
CA THR A 263 14.68 3.47 21.87
C THR A 263 14.58 4.84 22.52
N ASN A 264 15.64 5.28 23.20
CA ASN A 264 15.78 6.67 23.62
C ASN A 264 16.18 7.54 22.42
N TRP A 265 15.18 8.13 21.76
CA TRP A 265 15.38 8.92 20.55
C TRP A 265 16.19 10.22 20.76
N ASN A 266 16.24 10.73 21.99
CA ASN A 266 17.01 11.94 22.32
C ASN A 266 18.53 11.68 22.33
N ALA A 267 18.96 10.42 22.43
CA ALA A 267 20.38 10.05 22.40
C ALA A 267 21.01 10.11 21.00
N TYR A 268 20.21 10.30 19.95
CA TYR A 268 20.65 10.26 18.56
C TYR A 268 20.41 11.60 17.90
N ARG A 269 21.15 11.92 16.82
CA ARG A 269 20.90 13.12 16.02
C ARG A 269 19.79 12.89 15.01
N PHE A 270 19.82 11.73 14.36
CA PHE A 270 18.87 11.31 13.31
C PHE A 270 17.93 10.21 13.81
N SER A 271 16.74 10.11 13.21
CA SER A 271 15.77 9.03 13.46
C SER A 271 16.23 7.70 12.86
N SER A 272 16.84 7.75 11.67
CA SER A 272 17.40 6.59 10.98
C SER A 272 18.49 6.99 10.01
N ILE A 273 19.31 6.02 9.61
CA ILE A 273 20.15 6.06 8.41
C ILE A 273 19.43 5.29 7.31
N MET A 274 19.17 5.89 6.15
CA MET A 274 18.55 5.26 4.99
C MET A 274 19.61 4.97 3.94
N VAL A 275 19.59 3.76 3.40
CA VAL A 275 20.55 3.28 2.40
C VAL A 275 19.77 2.83 1.17
N PRO A 276 19.88 3.56 0.04
CA PRO A 276 19.23 3.15 -1.19
C PRO A 276 19.93 1.94 -1.80
N GLY A 277 19.12 1.03 -2.33
CA GLY A 277 19.54 -0.18 -3.01
C GLY A 277 20.33 0.10 -4.27
N SER A 278 21.15 -0.88 -4.64
CA SER A 278 21.82 -0.98 -5.93
C SER A 278 21.66 -2.42 -6.37
N GLY A 279 20.77 -2.66 -7.33
CA GLY A 279 20.50 -4.00 -7.82
C GLY A 279 21.71 -4.64 -8.47
N PRO A 280 21.85 -5.98 -8.40
CA PRO A 280 22.91 -6.68 -9.10
C PRO A 280 22.76 -6.42 -10.61
N GLY A 281 23.79 -5.85 -11.24
CA GLY A 281 23.79 -5.57 -12.68
C GLY A 281 23.81 -6.83 -13.55
N LYS A 282 23.98 -8.01 -12.96
CA LYS A 282 24.10 -9.31 -13.65
C LYS A 282 23.28 -10.40 -12.95
N ALA A 283 22.64 -11.26 -13.74
CA ALA A 283 21.93 -12.43 -13.23
C ALA A 283 22.88 -13.38 -12.46
N GLY A 284 22.41 -13.95 -11.35
CA GLY A 284 23.19 -14.85 -10.50
C GLY A 284 24.01 -14.19 -9.40
N MET A 285 24.14 -12.85 -9.40
CA MET A 285 24.73 -12.12 -8.27
C MET A 285 23.63 -11.71 -7.28
N THR A 286 23.89 -11.88 -5.98
CA THR A 286 22.92 -11.50 -4.93
C THR A 286 23.09 -10.06 -4.47
N MET A 287 24.26 -9.46 -4.65
CA MET A 287 24.54 -8.10 -4.19
C MET A 287 25.55 -7.38 -5.08
N ASP A 288 25.27 -6.11 -5.37
CA ASP A 288 26.14 -5.23 -6.16
C ASP A 288 27.27 -4.61 -5.30
N SER A 289 28.40 -4.34 -5.95
CA SER A 289 29.57 -3.72 -5.32
C SER A 289 29.28 -2.33 -4.74
N MET A 290 28.45 -1.52 -5.42
CA MET A 290 28.02 -0.22 -4.90
C MET A 290 27.05 -0.39 -3.73
N GLY A 291 26.17 -1.39 -3.78
CA GLY A 291 25.32 -1.75 -2.64
C GLY A 291 26.15 -2.07 -1.39
N MET A 292 27.22 -2.86 -1.54
CA MET A 292 28.14 -3.16 -0.43
C MET A 292 28.86 -1.92 0.08
N PHE A 293 29.32 -1.05 -0.82
CA PHE A 293 29.97 0.20 -0.46
C PHE A 293 29.06 1.12 0.36
N ARG A 294 27.81 1.33 -0.08
CA ARG A 294 26.83 2.14 0.65
C ARG A 294 26.51 1.54 2.03
N CYS A 295 26.40 0.21 2.13
CA CYS A 295 26.23 -0.46 3.42
C CYS A 295 27.41 -0.22 4.38
N LYS A 296 28.66 -0.19 3.88
CA LYS A 296 29.84 0.12 4.70
C LYS A 296 29.79 1.55 5.23
N LEU A 297 29.49 2.53 4.38
CA LEU A 297 29.32 3.92 4.81
C LEU A 297 28.23 4.06 5.87
N ALA A 298 27.10 3.36 5.72
CA ALA A 298 26.02 3.38 6.70
C ALA A 298 26.42 2.73 8.03
N ALA A 299 27.19 1.64 7.99
CA ALA A 299 27.75 1.01 9.19
C ALA A 299 28.69 1.95 9.95
N GLU A 300 29.53 2.73 9.25
CA GLU A 300 30.38 3.75 9.87
C GLU A 300 29.55 4.82 10.59
N GLN A 301 28.49 5.32 9.95
CA GLN A 301 27.58 6.30 10.57
C GLN A 301 26.85 5.70 11.79
N TYR A 302 26.40 4.46 11.70
CA TYR A 302 25.79 3.75 12.82
C TYR A 302 26.75 3.59 14.01
N ASN A 303 28.02 3.24 13.74
CA ASN A 303 29.05 3.08 14.78
C ASN A 303 29.40 4.41 15.46
N LYS A 304 29.26 5.54 14.76
CA LYS A 304 29.30 6.90 15.33
C LYS A 304 28.07 7.26 16.18
N LYS A 305 27.10 6.34 16.31
CA LYS A 305 25.85 6.51 17.07
C LYS A 305 25.00 7.70 16.62
N VAL A 306 25.04 8.04 15.33
CA VAL A 306 24.25 9.18 14.82
C VAL A 306 22.75 8.86 14.69
N ALA A 307 22.40 7.58 14.52
CA ALA A 307 21.04 7.06 14.49
C ALA A 307 20.95 5.63 15.08
N PRO A 308 19.79 5.21 15.62
CA PRO A 308 19.62 3.89 16.24
C PRO A 308 19.25 2.76 15.26
N PHE A 309 18.88 3.12 14.03
CA PHE A 309 18.42 2.21 12.97
C PHE A 309 19.03 2.54 11.62
N ILE A 310 19.21 1.51 10.80
CA ILE A 310 19.55 1.58 9.40
C ILE A 310 18.38 0.99 8.60
N ILE A 311 17.78 1.76 7.70
CA ILE A 311 16.75 1.31 6.75
C ILE A 311 17.45 1.04 5.43
N VAL A 312 17.57 -0.23 5.04
CA VAL A 312 18.06 -0.63 3.72
C VAL A 312 16.86 -0.80 2.80
N SER A 313 16.85 -0.10 1.67
CA SER A 313 15.68 0.03 0.79
C SER A 313 15.99 -0.48 -0.61
N GLY A 314 15.08 -1.25 -1.19
CA GLY A 314 15.23 -1.83 -2.52
C GLY A 314 14.55 -3.20 -2.64
N GLY A 315 13.77 -3.38 -3.70
CA GLY A 315 12.94 -4.56 -3.93
C GLY A 315 13.49 -5.54 -4.95
N HIS A 316 12.57 -6.20 -5.66
CA HIS A 316 12.84 -7.22 -6.68
C HIS A 316 12.91 -6.60 -8.09
N VAL A 317 13.88 -5.70 -8.30
CA VAL A 317 13.90 -4.82 -9.47
C VAL A 317 14.71 -5.39 -10.63
N HIS A 318 15.98 -5.66 -10.38
CA HIS A 318 16.94 -6.04 -11.42
C HIS A 318 17.61 -7.39 -11.13
N PRO A 319 17.69 -8.29 -12.14
CA PRO A 319 17.00 -8.23 -13.44
C PRO A 319 15.46 -8.33 -13.32
N TYR A 320 14.75 -8.12 -14.44
CA TYR A 320 13.28 -8.23 -14.50
C TYR A 320 12.78 -9.52 -13.83
N LYS A 321 11.82 -9.38 -12.91
CA LYS A 321 11.24 -10.48 -12.09
C LYS A 321 12.27 -11.30 -11.30
N THR A 322 13.38 -10.68 -10.89
CA THR A 322 14.37 -11.33 -10.04
C THR A 322 13.75 -11.88 -8.75
N PRO A 323 14.12 -13.11 -8.32
CA PRO A 323 13.72 -13.61 -7.00
C PRO A 323 14.52 -12.96 -5.86
N VAL A 324 15.57 -12.19 -6.18
CA VAL A 324 16.44 -11.54 -5.19
C VAL A 324 15.85 -10.18 -4.80
N CYS A 325 15.71 -9.94 -3.50
CA CYS A 325 15.33 -8.64 -2.95
C CYS A 325 16.56 -7.92 -2.42
N GLU A 326 16.83 -6.71 -2.92
CA GLU A 326 18.02 -5.93 -2.59
C GLU A 326 18.11 -5.66 -1.07
N ALA A 327 17.04 -5.18 -0.44
CA ALA A 327 17.02 -4.88 0.98
C ALA A 327 17.32 -6.10 1.86
N VAL A 328 16.84 -7.28 1.46
CA VAL A 328 17.11 -8.54 2.18
C VAL A 328 18.60 -8.90 2.11
N GLU A 329 19.21 -8.82 0.93
CA GLU A 329 20.63 -9.13 0.76
C GLU A 329 21.52 -8.08 1.44
N MET A 330 21.14 -6.80 1.39
CA MET A 330 21.79 -5.73 2.15
C MET A 330 21.75 -6.00 3.64
N LYS A 331 20.59 -6.36 4.21
CA LYS A 331 20.49 -6.71 5.63
C LYS A 331 21.38 -7.88 6.00
N LYS A 332 21.36 -8.97 5.21
CA LYS A 332 22.25 -10.12 5.43
C LYS A 332 23.72 -9.71 5.45
N TYR A 333 24.14 -8.87 4.51
CA TYR A 333 25.52 -8.37 4.45
C TYR A 333 25.88 -7.53 5.67
N MET A 334 25.04 -6.57 6.06
CA MET A 334 25.30 -5.71 7.22
C MET A 334 25.40 -6.50 8.52
N VAL A 335 24.52 -7.47 8.72
CA VAL A 335 24.51 -8.29 9.95
C VAL A 335 25.69 -9.28 9.96
N SER A 336 25.89 -10.04 8.88
CA SER A 336 26.86 -11.14 8.87
C SER A 336 28.30 -10.71 8.61
N LYS A 337 28.51 -9.61 7.87
CA LYS A 337 29.86 -9.17 7.44
C LYS A 337 30.31 -7.88 8.10
N LEU A 338 29.39 -6.96 8.41
CA LEU A 338 29.72 -5.68 9.05
C LEU A 338 29.44 -5.67 10.55
N GLY A 339 28.88 -6.74 11.11
CA GLY A 339 28.62 -6.88 12.55
C GLY A 339 27.53 -5.95 13.10
N ILE A 340 26.69 -5.37 12.23
CA ILE A 340 25.58 -4.54 12.68
C ILE A 340 24.50 -5.44 13.32
N PRO A 341 23.96 -5.11 14.50
CA PRO A 341 22.93 -5.93 15.12
C PRO A 341 21.69 -6.06 14.22
N ASP A 342 21.12 -7.27 14.11
CA ASP A 342 19.87 -7.52 13.37
C ASP A 342 18.73 -6.58 13.79
N SER A 343 18.66 -6.30 15.09
CA SER A 343 17.69 -5.37 15.70
C SER A 343 17.90 -3.90 15.31
N ALA A 344 18.97 -3.56 14.60
CA ALA A 344 19.23 -2.22 14.09
C ALA A 344 18.95 -2.07 12.59
N VAL A 345 18.80 -3.17 11.83
CA VAL A 345 18.62 -3.11 10.38
C VAL A 345 17.17 -3.43 10.01
N ILE A 346 16.49 -2.45 9.41
CA ILE A 346 15.13 -2.54 8.88
C ILE A 346 15.21 -2.74 7.36
N ILE A 347 14.48 -3.71 6.83
CA ILE A 347 14.31 -3.85 5.38
C ILE A 347 13.10 -3.04 4.90
N GLU A 348 13.29 -2.32 3.80
CA GLU A 348 12.23 -1.78 2.96
C GLU A 348 12.30 -2.50 1.60
N PRO A 349 11.45 -3.52 1.37
CA PRO A 349 11.66 -4.47 0.27
C PRO A 349 10.79 -4.20 -0.96
N HIS A 350 10.09 -3.07 -1.04
CA HIS A 350 9.16 -2.78 -2.12
C HIS A 350 9.68 -1.72 -3.09
N ALA A 351 10.59 -0.83 -2.64
CA ALA A 351 11.07 0.25 -3.50
C ALA A 351 11.70 -0.23 -4.80
N ARG A 352 11.48 0.58 -5.83
CA ARG A 352 11.86 0.25 -7.21
C ARG A 352 12.75 1.29 -7.86
N HIS A 353 12.72 2.51 -7.32
CA HIS A 353 13.47 3.67 -7.79
C HIS A 353 13.93 4.52 -6.63
N THR A 354 14.86 5.45 -6.85
CA THR A 354 15.34 6.35 -5.77
C THR A 354 14.20 7.17 -5.15
N THR A 355 13.19 7.58 -5.94
CA THR A 355 11.98 8.25 -5.46
C THR A 355 11.21 7.36 -4.47
N THR A 356 10.94 6.11 -4.86
CA THR A 356 10.19 5.19 -3.99
C THR A 356 11.03 4.64 -2.83
N ASN A 357 12.35 4.56 -2.97
CA ASN A 357 13.25 4.25 -1.86
C ASN A 357 13.10 5.26 -0.72
N ILE A 358 13.16 6.56 -1.05
CA ILE A 358 13.01 7.63 -0.06
C ILE A 358 11.58 7.66 0.49
N ARG A 359 10.55 7.59 -0.38
CA ARG A 359 9.14 7.55 0.03
C ARG A 359 8.88 6.41 1.02
N ASN A 360 9.30 5.19 0.70
CA ASN A 360 9.01 4.01 1.51
C ASN A 360 9.81 3.98 2.81
N ALA A 361 11.04 4.50 2.81
CA ALA A 361 11.79 4.70 4.05
C ALA A 361 11.05 5.66 5.00
N VAL A 362 10.44 6.74 4.46
CA VAL A 362 9.58 7.63 5.26
C VAL A 362 8.31 6.92 5.73
N ARG A 363 7.64 6.10 4.89
CA ARG A 363 6.49 5.28 5.31
C ARG A 363 6.85 4.39 6.52
N LEU A 364 8.07 3.84 6.57
CA LEU A 364 8.54 3.04 7.70
C LEU A 364 8.74 3.85 8.99
N ILE A 365 9.10 5.14 8.91
CA ILE A 365 9.17 6.02 10.09
C ILE A 365 7.83 6.02 10.82
N TYR A 366 6.74 6.26 10.07
CA TYR A 366 5.39 6.25 10.64
C TYR A 366 4.94 4.85 11.06
N LEU A 367 5.18 3.81 10.23
CA LEU A 367 4.78 2.44 10.56
C LEU A 367 5.42 1.93 11.86
N PHE A 368 6.66 2.36 12.15
CA PHE A 368 7.42 1.93 13.33
C PHE A 368 7.24 2.86 14.53
N ASN A 369 6.38 3.88 14.43
CA ASN A 369 6.21 4.97 15.39
C ASN A 369 7.55 5.65 15.76
N ILE A 370 8.42 5.82 14.75
CA ILE A 370 9.67 6.57 14.87
C ILE A 370 9.34 8.06 14.84
N PRO A 371 9.97 8.93 15.66
CA PRO A 371 9.66 10.36 15.67
C PRO A 371 9.92 11.03 14.31
N ALA A 372 8.84 11.35 13.59
CA ALA A 372 8.91 12.01 12.28
C ALA A 372 9.44 13.46 12.35
N THR A 373 9.39 14.08 13.53
CA THR A 373 10.00 15.41 13.78
C THR A 373 11.53 15.38 13.76
N LYS A 374 12.14 14.19 13.78
CA LYS A 374 13.59 14.01 13.77
C LYS A 374 14.06 13.65 12.36
N PRO A 375 15.09 14.34 11.83
CA PRO A 375 15.53 14.13 10.46
C PRO A 375 16.10 12.73 10.25
N MET A 376 15.98 12.23 9.01
CA MET A 376 16.64 11.02 8.54
C MET A 376 17.95 11.41 7.84
N LEU A 377 18.99 10.60 8.02
CA LEU A 377 20.22 10.67 7.23
C LEU A 377 20.08 9.69 6.06
N ILE A 378 20.32 10.12 4.83
CA ILE A 378 20.48 9.25 3.67
C ILE A 378 21.98 9.08 3.41
N VAL A 379 22.44 7.84 3.30
CA VAL A 379 23.83 7.51 2.99
C VAL A 379 23.88 6.75 1.67
N SER A 380 24.56 7.33 0.69
CA SER A 380 24.75 6.74 -0.64
C SER A 380 26.18 6.95 -1.15
N ASP A 381 26.42 6.69 -2.44
CA ASP A 381 27.65 7.14 -3.09
C ASP A 381 27.54 8.63 -3.50
N SER A 382 28.67 9.19 -3.95
CA SER A 382 28.79 10.61 -4.25
C SER A 382 27.94 11.08 -5.42
N PHE A 383 27.83 10.25 -6.45
CA PHE A 383 27.00 10.55 -7.61
C PHE A 383 25.53 10.53 -7.24
N GLN A 384 25.08 9.49 -6.52
CA GLN A 384 23.68 9.41 -6.09
C GLN A 384 23.31 10.51 -5.09
N SER A 385 24.21 10.89 -4.18
CA SER A 385 23.95 11.97 -3.22
C SER A 385 23.74 13.31 -3.94
N LEU A 386 24.56 13.60 -4.96
CA LEU A 386 24.40 14.77 -5.82
C LEU A 386 23.09 14.71 -6.63
N ALA A 387 22.70 13.53 -7.11
CA ALA A 387 21.44 13.35 -7.81
C ALA A 387 20.23 13.62 -6.90
N ILE A 388 20.24 13.07 -5.67
CA ILE A 388 19.18 13.23 -4.68
C ILE A 388 18.90 14.70 -4.35
N GLU A 389 19.94 15.52 -4.28
CA GLU A 389 19.82 16.97 -4.07
C GLU A 389 18.92 17.67 -5.10
N LYS A 390 18.86 17.14 -6.33
CA LYS A 390 18.13 17.73 -7.47
C LYS A 390 16.84 16.98 -7.82
N MET A 391 16.38 16.06 -6.96
CA MET A 391 15.29 15.15 -7.31
C MET A 391 13.87 15.69 -7.09
N ALA A 392 13.68 16.89 -6.56
CA ALA A 392 12.34 17.43 -6.28
C ALA A 392 11.39 17.39 -7.50
N ALA A 393 11.87 17.80 -8.68
CA ALA A 393 11.08 17.73 -9.92
C ALA A 393 10.73 16.28 -10.31
N ARG A 394 11.66 15.34 -10.09
CA ARG A 394 11.44 13.92 -10.35
C ARG A 394 10.39 13.33 -9.42
N PHE A 395 10.38 13.71 -8.14
CA PHE A 395 9.32 13.32 -7.20
C PHE A 395 7.95 13.81 -7.66
N MET A 396 7.84 15.08 -8.03
CA MET A 396 6.58 15.65 -8.52
C MET A 396 6.10 14.94 -9.79
N ASN A 397 7.00 14.62 -10.72
CA ASN A 397 6.65 13.93 -11.96
C ASN A 397 6.29 12.45 -11.76
N GLU A 398 6.92 11.77 -10.80
CA GLU A 398 6.74 10.32 -10.62
C GLU A 398 5.63 9.97 -9.63
N ILE A 399 5.53 10.68 -8.51
CA ILE A 399 4.59 10.35 -7.43
C ILE A 399 3.69 11.52 -7.03
N GLY A 400 3.87 12.72 -7.60
CA GLY A 400 2.96 13.86 -7.41
C GLY A 400 3.16 14.66 -6.12
N TYR A 401 4.11 14.30 -5.27
CA TYR A 401 4.38 14.98 -4.00
C TYR A 401 5.83 14.77 -3.53
N LEU A 402 6.25 15.56 -2.55
CA LEU A 402 7.51 15.35 -1.82
C LEU A 402 7.21 14.56 -0.52
N PRO A 403 7.89 13.43 -0.26
CA PRO A 403 7.73 12.67 0.98
C PRO A 403 8.53 13.28 2.15
N TYR A 404 8.97 14.54 2.02
CA TYR A 404 9.75 15.28 3.00
C TYR A 404 9.40 16.76 2.93
N THR A 405 9.61 17.48 4.03
CA THR A 405 9.45 18.95 4.11
C THR A 405 10.74 19.70 3.82
N GLY A 406 11.89 19.05 3.94
CA GLY A 406 13.20 19.62 3.63
C GLY A 406 14.17 18.55 3.19
N LEU A 407 15.07 18.93 2.28
CA LEU A 407 16.17 18.10 1.79
C LEU A 407 17.44 18.95 1.71
N GLU A 408 18.52 18.45 2.28
CA GLU A 408 19.83 19.10 2.25
C GLU A 408 20.93 18.09 1.98
N ARG A 409 21.88 18.41 1.11
CA ARG A 409 23.10 17.62 0.95
C ARG A 409 24.16 18.11 1.93
N LYS A 410 24.61 17.24 2.85
CA LYS A 410 25.57 17.61 3.91
C LYS A 410 27.02 17.31 3.57
N GLY A 411 27.25 16.40 2.64
CA GLY A 411 28.60 15.96 2.30
C GLY A 411 28.62 15.21 0.98
N PRO A 412 29.78 14.64 0.63
CA PRO A 412 29.93 13.86 -0.59
C PRO A 412 28.89 12.74 -0.68
N THR A 413 28.61 12.05 0.43
CA THR A 413 27.84 10.80 0.49
C THR A 413 26.55 10.90 1.29
N GLU A 414 26.23 12.08 1.82
CA GLU A 414 25.17 12.27 2.80
C GLU A 414 24.15 13.33 2.36
N ASN A 415 22.88 12.96 2.44
CA ASN A 415 21.75 13.88 2.39
C ASN A 415 20.95 13.77 3.69
N ILE A 416 20.25 14.83 4.07
CA ILE A 416 19.33 14.85 5.20
C ILE A 416 17.95 15.16 4.66
N ILE A 417 16.94 14.46 5.16
CA ILE A 417 15.54 14.81 4.94
C ILE A 417 14.77 14.90 6.24
N THR A 418 13.73 15.74 6.26
CA THR A 418 12.73 15.75 7.33
C THR A 418 11.47 15.01 6.84
N PRO A 419 11.08 13.88 7.44
CA PRO A 419 9.90 13.11 7.06
C PRO A 419 8.63 13.96 6.89
N ASP A 420 7.84 13.67 5.86
CA ASP A 420 6.50 14.23 5.67
C ASP A 420 5.47 13.10 5.56
N LEU A 421 4.31 13.30 6.17
CA LEU A 421 3.20 12.35 6.20
C LEU A 421 2.66 12.06 4.80
N LYS A 422 2.82 12.99 3.85
CA LYS A 422 2.46 12.79 2.43
C LYS A 422 3.03 11.52 1.84
N ALA A 423 4.13 10.97 2.39
CA ALA A 423 4.64 9.66 2.04
C ALA A 423 3.60 8.53 2.13
N TRP A 424 2.54 8.64 2.96
CA TRP A 424 1.46 7.65 3.04
C TRP A 424 0.43 7.69 1.92
N GLN A 425 0.47 8.71 1.06
CA GLN A 425 -0.39 8.80 -0.12
C GLN A 425 -0.33 7.49 -0.92
N GLN A 426 -1.52 6.95 -1.22
CA GLN A 426 -1.67 5.78 -2.08
C GLN A 426 -1.19 6.11 -3.50
N ASP A 427 -0.49 5.18 -4.13
CA ASP A 427 0.01 5.30 -5.50
C ASP A 427 -0.41 4.07 -6.34
N PRO A 428 -1.71 3.91 -6.62
CA PRO A 428 -2.23 2.73 -7.31
C PRO A 428 -1.77 2.60 -8.77
N GLU A 429 -1.16 3.63 -9.35
CA GLU A 429 -0.51 3.59 -10.66
C GLU A 429 0.88 2.93 -10.63
N ASP A 430 1.49 2.74 -9.45
CA ASP A 430 2.62 1.82 -9.24
C ASP A 430 2.14 0.58 -8.45
N PRO A 431 1.44 -0.38 -9.09
CA PRO A 431 0.79 -1.49 -8.38
C PRO A 431 1.75 -2.46 -7.69
N LEU A 432 3.05 -2.36 -7.99
CA LEU A 432 4.11 -3.20 -7.42
C LEU A 432 4.73 -2.56 -6.18
N ASP A 433 4.55 -1.25 -6.03
CA ASP A 433 4.93 -0.45 -4.88
C ASP A 433 3.90 0.68 -4.64
N PRO A 434 2.66 0.34 -4.29
CA PRO A 434 1.55 1.30 -4.21
C PRO A 434 1.55 2.09 -2.88
#